data_AF-A0A9P9P8P9-F1
#
_entry.id   AF-A0A9P9P8P9-F1
#
_cell.length_a   1.000
_cell.length_b   1.000
_cell.length_c   1.000
_cell.angle_alpha   90.00
_cell.angle_beta   90.00
_cell.angle_gamma   90.00
#
_symmetry.space_group_name_H-M   'P 1'
#
loop_
_entity.id
_entity.type
_entity.pdbx_description
1 polymer ?
#
loop_
_entity_poly.entity_id
_entity_poly.type
_entity_poly.pdbx_seq_one_letter_code
_entity_poly.pdbx_strand_id
1 'polypeptide(L)'
;AVDGEEIPEGIELLDIVLERQLSYFTDLEGIDGLIRYLGDSHWAQLIAMVVVDFNADNPRRPFALWQDIDPVFKDLVVRMMNVDPTRRLTANEALAHKWVSDVPS
;
A
#
# COMPACT_ATOMS: atom_id res chain seq x y z
N ALA A 1 3.57 -37.76 1.79
CA ALA A 1 4.16 -36.96 0.72
C ALA A 1 3.29 -35.74 0.59
N VAL A 2 3.84 -34.55 0.82
CA VAL A 2 3.12 -33.31 0.51
C VAL A 2 3.19 -33.22 -1.00
N ASP A 3 2.06 -33.41 -1.67
CA ASP A 3 1.97 -33.19 -3.11
C ASP A 3 2.45 -31.77 -3.37
N GLY A 4 3.38 -31.63 -4.32
CA GLY A 4 3.84 -30.34 -4.80
C GLY A 4 2.68 -29.68 -5.52
N GLU A 5 1.82 -29.00 -4.77
CA GLU A 5 0.82 -28.10 -5.32
C GLU A 5 1.59 -27.06 -6.14
N GLU A 6 1.60 -27.26 -7.46
CA GLU A 6 1.94 -26.24 -8.43
C GLU A 6 1.14 -24.99 -8.06
N ILE A 7 1.85 -23.93 -7.68
CA ILE A 7 1.29 -22.64 -7.37
C ILE A 7 0.46 -22.22 -8.61
N PRO A 8 -0.86 -22.02 -8.49
CA PRO A 8 -1.70 -21.64 -9.62
C PRO A 8 -1.13 -20.40 -10.33
N GLU A 9 -1.00 -20.45 -11.66
CA GLU A 9 -0.59 -19.31 -12.47
C GLU A 9 -1.45 -18.09 -12.10
N GLY A 10 -0.81 -17.07 -11.50
CA GLY A 10 -1.47 -15.85 -11.04
C GLY A 10 -1.33 -15.54 -9.54
N ILE A 11 -0.99 -16.52 -8.69
CA ILE A 11 -0.72 -16.26 -7.27
C ILE A 11 0.57 -15.44 -7.12
N GLU A 12 1.64 -15.75 -7.86
CA GLU A 12 2.88 -14.96 -7.83
C GLU A 12 2.64 -13.49 -8.24
N LEU A 13 1.72 -13.24 -9.18
CA LEU A 13 1.38 -11.88 -9.59
C LEU A 13 0.64 -11.13 -8.47
N LEU A 14 -0.26 -11.81 -7.75
CA LEU A 14 -0.97 -11.22 -6.62
C LEU A 14 0.00 -10.86 -5.49
N ASP A 15 0.95 -11.73 -5.18
CA ASP A 15 1.97 -11.49 -4.16
C ASP A 15 2.86 -10.29 -4.52
N ILE A 16 3.33 -10.22 -5.77
CA ILE A 16 4.11 -9.08 -6.28
C ILE A 16 3.30 -7.78 -6.20
N VAL A 17 2.01 -7.82 -6.54
CA VAL A 17 1.15 -6.62 -6.49
C VAL A 17 0.93 -6.19 -5.04
N LEU A 18 0.62 -7.11 -4.13
CA LEU A 18 0.44 -6.82 -2.70
C LEU A 18 1.71 -6.26 -2.08
N GLU A 19 2.85 -6.89 -2.32
CA GLU A 19 4.15 -6.43 -1.84
C GLU A 19 4.42 -4.99 -2.30
N ARG A 20 4.22 -4.69 -3.59
CA ARG A 20 4.43 -3.33 -4.13
C ARG A 20 3.48 -2.30 -3.52
N GLN A 21 2.20 -2.63 -3.36
CA GLN A 21 1.23 -1.72 -2.75
C GLN A 21 1.61 -1.37 -1.30
N LEU A 22 1.93 -2.40 -0.51
CA LEU A 22 2.33 -2.24 0.89
C LEU A 22 3.69 -1.56 1.02
N SER A 23 4.62 -1.85 0.11
CA SER A 23 5.96 -1.27 0.07
C SER A 23 5.93 0.21 -0.27
N TYR A 24 5.13 0.62 -1.26
CA TYR A 24 5.19 1.97 -1.84
C TYR A 24 4.27 2.96 -1.12
N PHE A 25 3.02 2.60 -0.83
CA PHE A 25 2.00 3.63 -0.60
C PHE A 25 1.55 3.84 0.84
N THR A 26 1.90 2.93 1.76
CA THR A 26 1.45 3.02 3.16
C THR A 26 2.62 2.96 4.13
N ASP A 27 2.56 3.69 5.24
CA ASP A 27 3.50 3.50 6.35
C ASP A 27 3.12 2.25 7.18
N LEU A 28 3.92 1.92 8.21
CA LEU A 28 3.65 0.79 9.10
C LEU A 28 2.33 0.98 9.87
N GLU A 29 1.97 2.22 10.21
CA GLU A 29 0.71 2.53 10.89
C GLU A 29 -0.49 2.24 9.99
N GLY A 30 -0.41 2.48 8.68
CA GLY A 30 -1.49 2.22 7.73
C GLY A 30 -1.65 0.73 7.43
N ILE A 31 -0.56 -0.03 7.46
CA ILE A 31 -0.59 -1.50 7.38
C ILE A 31 -1.31 -2.07 8.59
N ASP A 32 -0.92 -1.63 9.78
CA ASP A 32 -1.51 -2.03 11.05
C ASP A 32 -2.99 -1.60 11.16
N GLY A 33 -3.34 -0.40 10.68
CA GLY A 33 -4.71 0.05 10.52
C GLY A 33 -5.55 -0.85 9.60
N LEU A 34 -5.00 -1.27 8.45
CA LEU A 34 -5.67 -2.21 7.56
C LEU A 34 -5.86 -3.59 8.19
N ILE A 35 -4.83 -4.14 8.87
CA ILE A 35 -4.92 -5.43 9.55
C ILE A 35 -6.04 -5.38 10.61
N ARG A 36 -6.11 -4.32 11.42
CA ARG A 36 -7.20 -4.12 12.39
C ARG A 36 -8.57 -4.04 11.72
N TYR A 37 -8.68 -3.29 10.62
CA TYR A 37 -9.94 -3.14 9.88
C TYR A 37 -10.44 -4.50 9.34
N LEU A 38 -9.52 -5.36 8.89
CA LEU A 38 -9.82 -6.68 8.35
C LEU A 38 -10.11 -7.74 9.43
N GLY A 39 -9.76 -7.50 10.69
CA GLY A 39 -9.97 -8.42 11.81
C GLY A 39 -9.37 -9.81 11.57
N ASP A 40 -10.11 -10.86 11.92
CA ASP A 40 -9.67 -12.26 11.82
C ASP A 40 -9.74 -12.85 10.39
N SER A 41 -9.85 -12.02 9.35
CA SER A 41 -9.98 -12.52 7.98
C SER A 41 -8.70 -13.18 7.47
N HIS A 42 -8.84 -14.09 6.50
CA HIS A 42 -7.69 -14.68 5.80
C HIS A 42 -6.79 -13.63 5.13
N TRP A 43 -7.37 -12.51 4.69
CA TRP A 43 -6.62 -11.39 4.10
C TRP A 43 -5.70 -10.69 5.09
N ALA A 44 -6.12 -10.55 6.36
CA ALA A 44 -5.26 -9.99 7.40
C ALA A 44 -4.00 -10.85 7.61
N GLN A 45 -4.14 -12.18 7.53
CA GLN A 45 -3.03 -13.12 7.65
C GLN A 45 -2.09 -13.03 6.43
N LEU A 46 -2.63 -12.99 5.21
CA LEU A 46 -1.82 -12.83 3.99
C LEU A 46 -1.04 -11.52 3.99
N ILE A 47 -1.68 -10.41 4.37
CA ILE A 47 -1.01 -9.11 4.49
C ILE A 47 0.10 -9.17 5.53
N ALA A 48 -0.15 -9.79 6.70
CA ALA A 48 0.86 -9.94 7.73
C ALA A 48 2.07 -10.76 7.26
N MET A 49 1.87 -11.82 6.46
CA MET A 49 2.97 -12.59 5.87
C MET A 49 3.83 -11.73 4.95
N VAL A 50 3.22 -11.01 4.00
CA VAL A 50 3.95 -10.12 3.08
C VAL A 50 4.73 -9.04 3.84
N VAL A 51 4.18 -8.53 4.95
CA VAL A 51 4.83 -7.49 5.75
C VAL A 51 6.07 -8.01 6.49
N VAL A 52 6.03 -9.27 6.95
CA VAL A 52 7.17 -9.92 7.61
C VAL A 52 8.34 -10.14 6.65
N ASP A 53 8.06 -10.29 5.35
CA ASP A 53 9.09 -10.47 4.33
C ASP A 53 9.92 -9.20 4.07
N PHE A 54 9.49 -8.03 4.55
CA PHE A 54 10.30 -6.81 4.47
C PHE A 54 11.44 -6.84 5.51
N ASN A 55 12.68 -6.77 5.04
CA ASN A 55 13.87 -6.82 5.88
C ASN A 55 15.07 -6.09 5.22
N ALA A 56 16.28 -6.28 5.74
CA ALA A 56 17.47 -5.60 5.20
C ALA A 56 17.82 -6.05 3.78
N ASP A 57 17.55 -7.31 3.43
CA ASP A 57 17.79 -7.88 2.09
C ASP A 57 16.62 -7.59 1.14
N ASN A 58 15.40 -7.41 1.67
CA ASN A 58 14.22 -6.96 0.94
C ASN A 58 13.61 -5.67 1.55
N PRO A 59 14.26 -4.51 1.39
CA PRO A 59 13.79 -3.29 2.01
C PRO A 59 12.55 -2.75 1.30
N ARG A 60 11.65 -2.16 2.10
CA ARG A 60 10.54 -1.37 1.58
C ARG A 60 11.05 -0.21 0.73
N ARG A 61 10.23 0.23 -0.24
CA ARG A 61 10.54 1.35 -1.14
C ARG A 61 9.43 2.41 -1.13
N PRO A 62 9.20 3.11 0.00
CA PRO A 62 8.10 4.06 0.13
C PRO A 62 8.15 5.14 -0.95
N PHE A 63 7.02 5.37 -1.63
CA PHE A 63 6.85 6.39 -2.67
C PHE A 63 7.16 7.79 -2.16
N ALA A 64 6.87 8.06 -0.88
CA ALA A 64 7.21 9.31 -0.21
C ALA A 64 8.72 9.65 -0.29
N LEU A 65 9.60 8.64 -0.39
CA LEU A 65 11.06 8.79 -0.43
C LEU A 65 11.65 8.82 -1.84
N TRP A 66 10.84 8.63 -2.89
CA TRP A 66 11.33 8.65 -4.27
C TRP A 66 11.84 10.05 -4.63
N GLN A 67 12.95 10.15 -5.35
CA GLN A 67 13.51 11.45 -5.72
C GLN A 67 12.83 12.02 -6.97
N ASP A 68 13.03 13.31 -7.25
CA ASP A 68 12.58 14.00 -8.49
C ASP A 68 11.06 13.98 -8.75
N ILE A 69 10.26 13.88 -7.69
CA ILE A 69 8.80 14.00 -7.74
C ILE A 69 8.37 15.16 -6.83
N ASP A 70 7.43 15.98 -7.33
CA ASP A 70 6.88 17.13 -6.61
C ASP A 70 6.38 16.72 -5.20
N PRO A 71 6.80 17.40 -4.12
CA PRO A 71 6.41 17.04 -2.76
C PRO A 71 4.89 17.10 -2.51
N VAL A 72 4.19 18.05 -3.14
CA VAL A 72 2.73 18.21 -3.01
C VAL A 72 2.03 17.08 -3.75
N PHE A 73 2.53 16.67 -4.91
CA PHE A 73 2.00 15.49 -5.60
C PHE A 73 2.21 14.20 -4.80
N LYS A 74 3.39 14.03 -4.18
CA LYS A 74 3.65 12.86 -3.32
C LYS A 74 2.66 12.78 -2.17
N ASP A 75 2.39 13.90 -1.50
CA ASP A 75 1.43 13.94 -0.39
C ASP A 75 0.05 13.47 -0.85
N LEU A 76 -0.43 13.97 -2.01
CA LEU A 76 -1.69 13.53 -2.59
C LEU A 76 -1.72 12.02 -2.81
N VAL A 77 -0.71 11.47 -3.51
CA VAL A 77 -0.66 10.05 -3.87
C VAL A 77 -0.60 9.18 -2.61
N VAL A 78 0.25 9.50 -1.64
CA VAL A 78 0.37 8.72 -0.39
C VAL A 78 -0.95 8.71 0.37
N ARG A 79 -1.64 9.86 0.47
CA ARG A 79 -2.90 9.94 1.21
C ARG A 79 -4.08 9.32 0.46
N MET A 80 -4.10 9.35 -0.87
CA MET A 80 -5.10 8.66 -1.69
C MET A 80 -4.90 7.14 -1.70
N MET A 81 -3.66 6.68 -1.69
CA MET A 81 -3.29 5.26 -1.79
C MET A 81 -3.06 4.61 -0.42
N ASN A 82 -3.34 5.32 0.69
CA ASN A 82 -3.25 4.74 2.02
C ASN A 82 -4.18 3.52 2.12
N VAL A 83 -3.63 2.40 2.57
CA VAL A 83 -4.36 1.14 2.61
C VAL A 83 -5.30 1.05 3.81
N ASP A 84 -5.05 1.84 4.86
CA ASP A 84 -5.97 2.02 5.98
C ASP A 84 -7.19 2.84 5.52
N PRO A 85 -8.40 2.25 5.50
CA PRO A 85 -9.60 2.95 5.05
C PRO A 85 -9.94 4.20 5.87
N THR A 86 -9.49 4.28 7.12
CA THR A 86 -9.77 5.40 8.02
C THR A 86 -8.82 6.59 7.81
N ARG A 87 -7.67 6.36 7.15
CA ARG A 87 -6.65 7.38 6.85
C ARG A 87 -6.62 7.76 5.36
N ARG A 88 -7.31 7.02 4.50
CA ARG A 88 -7.42 7.31 3.06
C ARG A 88 -8.26 8.56 2.82
N LEU A 89 -7.79 9.43 1.91
CA LEU A 89 -8.58 10.58 1.49
C LEU A 89 -9.91 10.19 0.88
N THR A 90 -10.93 10.96 1.22
CA THR A 90 -12.19 10.99 0.47
C THR A 90 -12.01 11.72 -0.86
N ALA A 91 -12.94 11.51 -1.80
CA ALA A 91 -12.92 12.21 -3.09
C ALA A 91 -12.97 13.74 -2.92
N ASN A 92 -13.77 14.25 -1.97
CA ASN A 92 -13.87 15.69 -1.70
C ASN A 92 -12.54 16.27 -1.19
N GLU A 93 -11.87 15.56 -0.28
CA GLU A 93 -10.57 16.01 0.24
C GLU A 93 -9.47 15.93 -0.83
N ALA A 94 -9.51 14.91 -1.70
CA ALA A 94 -8.59 14.81 -2.84
C ALA A 94 -8.78 15.96 -3.85
N LEU A 95 -10.04 16.35 -4.13
CA LEU A 95 -10.34 17.50 -4.99
C LEU A 95 -9.93 18.84 -4.35
N ALA A 96 -10.04 18.95 -3.03
CA ALA A 96 -9.59 20.12 -2.28
C ALA A 96 -8.07 20.15 -2.02
N HIS A 97 -7.34 19.11 -2.42
CA HIS A 97 -5.90 19.03 -2.21
C HIS A 97 -5.16 20.03 -3.10
N LYS A 98 -4.12 20.67 -2.55
CA LYS A 98 -3.35 21.72 -3.22
C LYS A 98 -2.91 21.36 -4.65
N TRP A 99 -2.42 20.13 -4.83
CA TRP A 99 -2.03 19.62 -6.16
C TRP A 99 -3.15 19.72 -7.22
N VAL A 100 -4.40 19.48 -6.82
CA VAL A 100 -5.56 19.50 -7.72
C VAL A 100 -6.17 20.90 -7.80
N SER A 101 -6.30 21.59 -6.68
CA SER A 101 -6.94 22.91 -6.61
C SER A 101 -6.15 24.03 -7.28
N ASP A 102 -4.84 23.87 -7.44
CA ASP A 102 -3.96 24.88 -8.06
C ASP A 102 -4.05 24.86 -9.60
N VAL A 103 -4.82 23.95 -10.21
CA VAL A 103 -5.08 23.90 -11.65
C VAL A 103 -6.17 24.93 -12.00
N PRO A 104 -5.91 25.93 -12.87
CA PRO A 104 -6.94 26.85 -13.31
C PRO A 104 -8.10 26.11 -13.98
N SER A 105 -9.32 26.33 -13.48
CA SER A 105 -10.58 25.81 -14.03
C SER A 105 -10.97 26.47 -15.35
#